data_AF-A0A2M9P903-F1
#
_entry.id   AF-A0A2M9P903-F1
#
_cell.length_a   1.000
_cell.length_b   1.000
_cell.length_c   1.000
_cell.angle_alpha   90.00
_cell.angle_beta   90.00
_cell.angle_gamma   90.00
#
_symmetry.space_group_name_H-M   'P 1'
#
loop_
_entity.id
_entity.type
_entity.pdbx_description
1 polymer ?
#
loop_
_entity_poly.entity_id
_entity_poly.type
_entity_poly.pdbx_seq_one_letter_code
_entity_poly.pdbx_strand_id
1 'polypeptide(L)'
;MLKPIIEFKPTETVTLIPNSGVQFLDFGFDRAAARKLSRAFAFVRDPGPGDTVSIHPLEPGPDDALVYVRPGETARITAHEDQIYSMNPDNALDRLDRLWLPFPFFRRSGSGFDDGPTTWARIKVVRLDAPDAAGRTHRAISPRICAPDGDLAQAQYGSA
;
A
#
# COMPACT_ATOMS: atom_id res chain seq x y z
N MET A 1 -9.91 -27.64 -0.94
CA MET A 1 -8.60 -27.42 -1.57
C MET A 1 -8.47 -25.93 -1.83
N LEU A 2 -7.55 -25.23 -1.15
CA LEU A 2 -7.36 -23.79 -1.38
C LEU A 2 -6.75 -23.59 -2.77
N LYS A 3 -7.21 -22.58 -3.52
CA LYS A 3 -6.66 -22.26 -4.85
C LYS A 3 -5.15 -22.00 -4.75
N PRO A 4 -4.36 -22.41 -5.77
CA PRO A 4 -2.95 -22.05 -5.87
C PRO A 4 -2.78 -20.54 -5.73
N ILE A 5 -1.80 -20.13 -4.94
CA ILE A 5 -1.47 -18.73 -4.71
C ILE A 5 -0.91 -18.13 -6.00
N ILE A 6 -1.40 -16.95 -6.37
CA ILE A 6 -0.84 -16.20 -7.50
C ILE A 6 0.47 -15.56 -7.01
N GLU A 7 1.55 -15.81 -7.74
CA GLU A 7 2.82 -15.13 -7.51
C GLU A 7 2.66 -13.64 -7.86
N PHE A 8 2.96 -12.75 -6.92
CA PHE A 8 2.96 -11.32 -7.22
C PHE A 8 4.24 -10.95 -7.99
N LYS A 9 4.09 -10.67 -9.29
CA LYS A 9 5.17 -10.10 -10.12
C LYS A 9 4.98 -8.59 -10.22
N PRO A 10 5.95 -7.76 -9.76
CA PRO A 10 5.78 -6.30 -9.66
C PRO A 10 5.44 -5.59 -10.98
N THR A 11 5.79 -6.19 -12.12
CA THR A 11 5.55 -5.66 -13.46
C THR A 11 4.28 -6.20 -14.11
N GLU A 12 3.61 -7.16 -13.47
CA GLU A 12 2.44 -7.83 -14.04
C GLU A 12 1.18 -7.02 -13.76
N THR A 13 0.44 -6.71 -14.83
CA THR A 13 -0.87 -6.07 -14.70
C THR A 13 -1.91 -7.16 -14.58
N VAL A 14 -2.74 -7.11 -13.54
CA VAL A 14 -3.86 -8.03 -13.40
C VAL A 14 -5.04 -7.51 -14.23
N THR A 15 -5.47 -8.29 -15.22
CA THR A 15 -6.67 -7.99 -15.98
C THR A 15 -7.90 -8.17 -15.11
N LEU A 16 -8.75 -7.15 -15.09
CA LEU A 16 -10.01 -7.17 -14.38
C LEU A 16 -11.09 -7.74 -15.30
N ILE A 17 -11.96 -8.57 -14.74
CA ILE A 17 -13.09 -9.14 -15.48
C ILE A 17 -14.26 -8.15 -15.37
N PRO A 18 -14.68 -7.51 -16.48
CA PRO A 18 -15.81 -6.58 -16.46
C PRO A 18 -17.10 -7.28 -16.00
N ASN A 19 -17.97 -6.55 -15.30
CA ASN A 19 -19.28 -7.02 -14.84
C ASN A 19 -19.25 -8.28 -13.93
N SER A 20 -18.12 -8.57 -13.31
CA SER A 20 -18.00 -9.66 -12.33
C SER A 20 -18.54 -9.29 -10.94
N GLY A 21 -18.93 -8.02 -10.73
CA GLY A 21 -19.37 -7.49 -9.44
C GLY A 21 -18.19 -7.29 -8.49
N VAL A 22 -17.57 -8.38 -8.03
CA VAL A 22 -16.38 -8.35 -7.17
C VAL A 22 -15.36 -9.38 -7.63
N GLN A 23 -14.11 -8.95 -7.80
CA GLN A 23 -12.97 -9.84 -8.05
C GLN A 23 -12.07 -9.86 -6.80
N PHE A 24 -11.77 -11.07 -6.31
CA PHE A 24 -10.81 -11.28 -5.23
C PHE A 24 -9.42 -11.54 -5.82
N LEU A 25 -8.45 -10.76 -5.39
CA LEU A 25 -7.04 -11.00 -5.62
C LEU A 25 -6.43 -11.63 -4.37
N ASP A 26 -5.62 -12.66 -4.56
CA ASP A 26 -5.02 -13.44 -3.47
C ASP A 26 -3.56 -13.75 -3.81
N PHE A 27 -2.66 -13.05 -3.11
CA PHE A 27 -1.23 -13.11 -3.31
C PHE A 27 -0.53 -13.69 -2.08
N GLY A 28 0.51 -14.50 -2.28
CA GLY A 28 1.33 -15.02 -1.20
C GLY A 28 2.67 -14.31 -1.13
N PHE A 29 3.14 -14.09 0.09
CA PHE A 29 4.45 -13.51 0.34
C PHE A 29 5.05 -14.09 1.63
N ASP A 30 6.33 -13.77 1.86
CA ASP A 30 7.05 -14.13 3.06
C ASP A 30 7.61 -12.89 3.78
N ARG A 31 8.05 -13.08 5.03
CA ARG A 31 8.60 -11.99 5.86
C ARG A 31 9.84 -11.35 5.22
N ALA A 32 10.65 -12.12 4.48
CA ALA A 32 11.82 -11.58 3.81
C ALA A 32 11.44 -10.60 2.70
N ALA A 33 10.38 -10.88 1.94
CA ALA A 33 9.80 -9.95 0.97
C ALA A 33 9.28 -8.67 1.63
N ALA A 34 8.58 -8.78 2.77
CA ALA A 34 8.09 -7.61 3.51
C ALA A 34 9.23 -6.72 4.04
N ARG A 35 10.32 -7.33 4.54
CA ARG A 35 11.49 -6.59 5.05
C ARG A 35 12.19 -5.75 3.98
N LYS A 36 12.18 -6.17 2.72
CA LYS A 36 12.73 -5.39 1.60
C LYS A 36 12.01 -4.06 1.36
N LEU A 37 10.77 -3.94 1.83
CA LEU A 37 9.93 -2.74 1.69
C LEU A 37 9.94 -1.86 2.95
N SER A 38 10.72 -2.24 3.98
CA SER A 38 10.81 -1.45 5.21
C SER A 38 11.46 -0.10 4.91
N ARG A 39 10.71 0.98 5.20
CA ARG A 39 11.18 2.36 5.12
C ARG A 39 10.67 3.14 6.32
N ALA A 40 11.51 4.04 6.83
CA ALA A 40 11.10 4.99 7.85
C ALA A 40 10.43 6.21 7.21
N PHE A 41 9.60 6.90 7.97
CA PHE A 41 8.91 8.11 7.52
C PHE A 41 9.10 9.23 8.54
N ALA A 42 9.13 10.47 8.09
CA ALA A 42 9.06 11.64 8.95
C ALA A 42 7.66 12.25 8.91
N PHE A 43 7.10 12.53 10.09
CA PHE A 43 5.88 13.33 10.26
C PHE A 43 6.31 14.77 10.51
N VAL A 44 6.07 15.64 9.53
CA VAL A 44 6.56 17.01 9.54
C VAL A 44 5.37 17.95 9.53
N ARG A 45 5.32 18.88 10.49
CA ARG A 45 4.33 19.94 10.51
C ARG A 45 4.66 20.96 9.42
N ASP A 46 3.73 21.19 8.52
CA ASP A 46 3.96 22.09 7.39
C ASP A 46 3.94 23.56 7.85
N PRO A 47 4.89 24.39 7.39
CA PRO A 47 4.86 25.82 7.66
C PRO A 47 3.76 26.48 6.82
N GLY A 48 2.69 26.93 7.47
CA GLY A 48 1.58 27.63 6.81
C GLY A 48 0.36 27.82 7.72
N PRO A 49 -0.67 28.55 7.25
CA PRO A 49 -1.94 28.63 7.97
C PRO A 49 -2.65 27.28 7.97
N GLY A 50 -2.66 26.61 9.11
CA GLY A 50 -3.28 25.31 9.33
C GLY A 50 -2.47 24.42 10.26
N ASP A 51 -3.09 23.36 10.79
CA ASP A 51 -2.40 22.29 11.51
C ASP A 51 -2.29 21.06 10.60
N THR A 52 -1.51 21.20 9.53
CA THR A 52 -1.29 20.11 8.58
C THR A 52 0.02 19.40 8.91
N VAL A 53 -0.01 18.07 8.90
CA VAL A 53 1.16 17.21 9.05
C VAL A 53 1.34 16.43 7.76
N SER A 54 2.49 16.61 7.12
CA SER A 54 2.91 15.86 5.95
C SER A 54 3.77 14.66 6.34
N ILE A 55 3.64 13.57 5.57
CA ILE A 55 4.42 12.34 5.75
C ILE A 55 5.44 12.26 4.62
N HIS A 56 6.72 12.18 4.97
CA HIS A 56 7.81 12.06 4.00
C HIS A 56 8.54 10.73 4.15
N PRO A 57 8.83 9.99 3.06
CA PRO A 57 9.70 8.83 3.14
C PRO A 57 11.14 9.27 3.45
N LEU A 58 11.80 8.56 4.36
CA LEU A 58 13.18 8.81 4.74
C LEU A 58 14.15 8.01 3.87
N GLU A 59 15.27 8.65 3.58
CA GLU A 59 16.39 8.11 2.82
C GLU A 59 17.69 8.26 3.63
N PRO A 60 18.69 7.37 3.43
CA PRO A 60 20.00 7.55 4.01
C PRO A 60 20.66 8.84 3.51
N GLY A 61 21.16 9.64 4.44
CA GLY A 61 21.93 10.86 4.20
C GLY A 61 23.40 10.71 4.64
N PRO A 62 24.16 11.82 4.63
CA PRO A 62 25.51 11.87 5.18
C PRO A 62 25.52 11.53 6.67
N ASP A 63 26.65 11.00 7.17
CA ASP A 63 26.90 10.75 8.60
C ASP A 63 25.82 9.90 9.30
N ASP A 64 25.26 8.92 8.58
CA ASP A 64 24.20 8.00 9.05
C ASP A 64 22.87 8.71 9.43
N ALA A 65 22.70 9.97 9.04
CA ALA A 65 21.46 10.72 9.25
C ALA A 65 20.36 10.24 8.29
N LEU A 66 19.10 10.32 8.72
CA LEU A 66 17.94 10.12 7.86
C LEU A 66 17.46 11.47 7.30
N VAL A 67 17.25 11.53 5.99
CA VAL A 67 16.86 12.76 5.29
C VAL A 67 15.58 12.57 4.49
N TYR A 68 14.86 13.66 4.24
CA TYR A 68 13.71 13.69 3.34
C TYR A 68 13.75 14.92 2.43
N VAL A 69 12.91 14.92 1.40
CA VAL A 69 12.74 16.04 0.45
C VAL A 69 11.25 16.40 0.40
N ARG A 70 10.94 17.69 0.45
CA ARG A 70 9.56 18.17 0.29
C ARG A 70 9.13 18.14 -1.18
N PRO A 71 7.84 17.89 -1.49
CA PRO A 71 7.33 17.93 -2.86
C PRO A 71 7.68 19.26 -3.55
N GLY A 72 8.27 19.18 -4.75
CA GLY A 72 8.67 20.35 -5.53
C GLY A 72 9.98 21.02 -5.09
N GLU A 73 10.61 20.54 -4.03
CA GLU A 73 11.93 20.99 -3.58
C GLU A 73 13.02 19.98 -3.97
N THR A 74 14.28 20.43 -3.95
CA THR A 74 15.47 19.59 -4.17
C THR A 74 16.36 19.49 -2.93
N ALA A 75 16.12 20.34 -1.92
CA ALA A 75 16.89 20.35 -0.70
C ALA A 75 16.60 19.10 0.15
N ARG A 76 17.67 18.43 0.58
CA ARG A 76 17.59 17.35 1.57
C ARG A 76 17.55 17.95 2.97
N ILE A 77 16.56 17.55 3.75
CA ILE A 77 16.34 18.01 5.12
C ILE A 77 16.60 16.84 6.05
N THR A 78 17.46 17.02 7.04
CA THR A 78 17.69 16.04 8.10
C THR A 78 16.45 15.93 8.98
N ALA A 79 15.92 14.71 9.12
CA ALA A 79 14.79 14.46 10.01
C ALA A 79 15.24 14.46 11.47
N HIS A 80 14.48 15.13 12.33
CA HIS A 80 14.69 15.06 13.78
C HIS A 80 14.18 13.73 14.34
N GLU A 81 14.80 13.23 15.41
CA GLU A 81 14.44 11.94 16.01
C GLU A 81 12.96 11.85 16.42
N ASP A 82 12.37 12.94 16.88
CA ASP A 82 10.96 13.05 17.27
C ASP A 82 9.98 13.04 16.08
N GLN A 83 10.48 13.29 14.86
CA GLN A 83 9.71 13.21 13.62
C GLN A 83 9.74 11.79 13.02
N ILE A 84 10.77 11.01 13.34
CA ILE A 84 11.03 9.71 12.72
C ILE A 84 10.08 8.66 13.28
N TYR A 85 9.22 8.16 12.41
CA TYR A 85 8.42 6.99 12.66
C TYR A 85 8.98 5.81 11.85
N SER A 86 9.46 4.81 12.55
CA SER A 86 9.82 3.52 11.96
C SER A 86 8.96 2.42 12.55
N MET A 87 8.53 1.50 11.70
CA MET A 87 7.77 0.33 12.12
C MET A 87 8.50 -0.92 11.65
N ASN A 88 8.82 -1.81 12.60
CA ASN A 88 9.36 -3.12 12.27
C ASN A 88 8.31 -3.90 11.46
N PRO A 89 8.63 -4.38 10.25
CA PRO A 89 7.70 -5.14 9.40
C PRO A 89 7.12 -6.37 10.08
N ASP A 90 7.89 -7.07 10.91
CA ASP A 90 7.41 -8.26 11.61
C ASP A 90 6.33 -7.90 12.64
N ASN A 91 6.58 -6.84 13.42
CA ASN A 91 5.59 -6.31 14.36
C ASN A 91 4.33 -5.81 13.65
N ALA A 92 4.49 -5.21 12.46
CA ALA A 92 3.36 -4.75 11.65
C ALA A 92 2.50 -5.93 11.17
N LEU A 93 3.12 -6.97 10.61
CA LEU A 93 2.43 -8.16 10.12
C LEU A 93 1.67 -8.87 11.24
N ASP A 94 2.26 -8.98 12.43
CA ASP A 94 1.60 -9.63 13.56
C ASP A 94 0.45 -8.78 14.14
N ARG A 95 0.59 -7.44 14.16
CA ARG A 95 -0.47 -6.53 14.64
C ARG A 95 -1.65 -6.39 13.67
N LEU A 96 -1.36 -6.47 12.37
CA LEU A 96 -2.35 -6.26 11.30
C LEU A 96 -2.93 -7.59 10.78
N ASP A 97 -2.56 -8.72 11.40
CA ASP A 97 -3.08 -10.03 11.02
C ASP A 97 -4.61 -10.03 11.07
N ARG A 98 -5.19 -10.40 9.94
CA ARG A 98 -6.63 -10.51 9.68
C ARG A 98 -7.43 -9.20 9.75
N LEU A 99 -6.79 -8.04 9.86
CA LEU A 99 -7.47 -6.75 9.78
C LEU A 99 -7.70 -6.33 8.32
N TRP A 100 -8.87 -5.75 8.06
CA TRP A 100 -9.17 -5.12 6.77
C TRP A 100 -8.72 -3.66 6.80
N LEU A 101 -7.76 -3.32 5.93
CA LEU A 101 -7.20 -1.98 5.81
C LEU A 101 -7.62 -1.33 4.49
N PRO A 102 -7.82 0.00 4.45
CA PRO A 102 -7.98 0.71 3.20
C PRO A 102 -6.71 0.53 2.34
N PHE A 103 -6.89 0.26 1.06
CA PHE A 103 -5.79 0.03 0.13
C PHE A 103 -5.97 0.89 -1.12
N PRO A 104 -5.09 1.88 -1.37
CA PRO A 104 -5.19 2.72 -2.55
C PRO A 104 -4.82 1.91 -3.80
N PHE A 105 -5.79 1.68 -4.67
CA PHE A 105 -5.57 1.01 -5.95
C PHE A 105 -5.62 2.03 -7.09
N PHE A 106 -4.51 2.16 -7.81
CA PHE A 106 -4.41 3.09 -8.94
C PHE A 106 -4.77 2.38 -10.24
N ARG A 107 -5.66 2.99 -11.04
CA ARG A 107 -5.90 2.53 -12.40
C ARG A 107 -4.71 2.94 -13.27
N ARG A 108 -4.17 1.99 -14.04
CA ARG A 108 -3.11 2.26 -15.01
C ARG A 108 -3.74 2.68 -16.33
N SER A 109 -3.28 3.80 -16.89
CA SER A 109 -3.74 4.36 -18.16
C SER A 109 -2.51 4.72 -19.01
N GLY A 110 -2.29 3.98 -20.10
CA GLY A 110 -1.08 4.11 -20.91
C GLY A 110 0.20 3.85 -20.11
N SER A 111 1.13 4.82 -20.13
CA SER A 111 2.39 4.77 -19.38
C SER A 111 2.27 5.25 -17.93
N GLY A 112 1.12 5.79 -17.52
CA GLY A 112 0.92 6.41 -16.21
C GLY A 112 -0.21 5.77 -15.39
N PHE A 113 -0.54 6.44 -14.29
CA PHE A 113 -1.70 6.16 -13.45
C PHE A 113 -2.69 7.30 -13.57
N ASP A 114 -3.99 7.00 -13.45
CA ASP A 114 -5.01 8.06 -13.38
C ASP A 114 -4.94 8.82 -12.06
N ASP A 115 -5.59 9.99 -12.03
CA ASP A 115 -5.62 10.86 -10.86
C ASP A 115 -6.26 10.18 -9.66
N GLY A 116 -5.42 9.86 -8.68
CA GLY A 116 -5.79 9.34 -7.37
C GLY A 116 -6.30 7.89 -7.38
N PRO A 117 -6.42 7.29 -6.18
CA PRO A 117 -7.18 6.07 -6.01
C PRO A 117 -8.67 6.40 -6.14
N THR A 118 -9.19 6.37 -7.37
CA THR A 118 -10.62 6.57 -7.67
C THR A 118 -11.49 5.43 -7.13
N THR A 119 -10.88 4.34 -6.67
CA THR A 119 -11.56 3.15 -6.14
C THR A 119 -11.08 2.80 -4.73
N TRP A 120 -12.04 2.44 -3.86
CA TRP A 120 -11.76 1.94 -2.52
C TRP A 120 -11.63 0.42 -2.57
N ALA A 121 -10.40 -0.08 -2.69
CA ALA A 121 -10.10 -1.47 -2.38
C ALA A 121 -9.80 -1.61 -0.88
N ARG A 122 -10.03 -2.80 -0.34
CA ARG A 122 -9.53 -3.17 0.99
C ARG A 122 -8.53 -4.28 0.84
N ILE A 123 -7.58 -4.35 1.76
CA ILE A 123 -6.63 -5.46 1.83
C ILE A 123 -6.67 -6.09 3.21
N LYS A 124 -6.54 -7.41 3.26
CA LYS A 124 -6.37 -8.18 4.49
C LYS A 124 -5.14 -9.04 4.35
N VAL A 125 -4.23 -8.91 5.30
CA VAL A 125 -3.07 -9.80 5.43
C VAL A 125 -3.44 -10.93 6.39
N VAL A 126 -3.09 -12.16 6.05
CA VAL A 126 -3.35 -13.35 6.86
C VAL A 126 -2.08 -14.18 6.99
N ARG A 127 -1.65 -14.44 8.22
CA ARG A 127 -0.60 -15.40 8.52
C ARG A 127 -1.11 -16.83 8.31
N LEU A 128 -0.30 -17.66 7.66
CA LEU A 128 -0.56 -19.09 7.48
C LEU A 128 -0.10 -19.88 8.71
N ASP A 129 -0.81 -20.95 9.03
CA ASP A 129 -0.45 -21.85 10.14
C ASP A 129 0.87 -22.60 9.87
N ALA A 130 1.14 -22.90 8.59
CA ALA A 130 2.39 -23.43 8.09
C ALA A 130 2.72 -22.82 6.71
N PRO A 131 4.01 -22.76 6.32
CA PRO A 131 4.37 -22.31 4.98
C PRO A 131 3.69 -23.14 3.88
N ASP A 132 3.31 -22.50 2.78
CA ASP A 132 2.75 -23.19 1.62
C ASP A 132 3.83 -23.98 0.82
N ALA A 133 3.43 -24.65 -0.26
CA ALA A 133 4.35 -25.41 -1.11
C ALA A 133 5.46 -24.55 -1.77
N ALA A 134 5.28 -23.23 -1.85
CA ALA A 134 6.25 -22.27 -2.35
C ALA A 134 7.00 -21.54 -1.21
N GLY A 135 6.84 -21.98 0.05
CA GLY A 135 7.48 -21.39 1.23
C GLY A 135 6.87 -20.07 1.71
N ARG A 136 5.72 -19.66 1.19
CA ARG A 136 5.05 -18.41 1.61
C ARG A 136 4.44 -18.58 2.99
N THR A 137 4.50 -17.53 3.79
CA THR A 137 4.04 -17.55 5.19
C THR A 137 2.81 -16.67 5.43
N HIS A 138 2.48 -15.81 4.46
CA HIS A 138 1.36 -14.88 4.55
C HIS A 138 0.60 -14.82 3.23
N ARG A 139 -0.68 -14.46 3.31
CA ARG A 139 -1.53 -14.12 2.15
C ARG A 139 -2.03 -12.68 2.26
N ALA A 140 -2.06 -11.98 1.15
CA ALA A 140 -2.69 -10.68 0.99
C ALA A 140 -3.93 -10.85 0.11
N ILE A 141 -5.10 -10.56 0.69
CA ILE A 141 -6.41 -10.75 0.04
C ILE A 141 -7.02 -9.38 -0.18
N SER A 142 -7.43 -9.08 -1.41
CA SER A 142 -8.05 -7.80 -1.77
C SER A 142 -9.30 -8.01 -2.63
N PRO A 143 -10.51 -7.72 -2.12
CA PRO A 143 -11.70 -7.58 -2.95
C PRO A 143 -11.68 -6.24 -3.68
N ARG A 144 -12.05 -6.25 -4.96
CA ARG A 144 -12.27 -5.04 -5.76
C ARG A 144 -13.61 -5.11 -6.46
N ILE A 145 -14.35 -4.00 -6.45
CA ILE A 145 -15.58 -3.85 -7.21
C ILE A 145 -15.22 -3.70 -8.70
N CYS A 146 -15.85 -4.51 -9.54
CA CYS A 146 -15.67 -4.52 -10.99
C CYS A 146 -16.99 -4.09 -11.64
N ALA A 147 -17.30 -2.80 -11.54
CA ALA A 147 -18.44 -2.17 -12.19
C ALA A 147 -18.09 -1.75 -13.64
N PRO A 148 -19.08 -1.57 -14.53
CA PRO A 148 -18.84 -1.06 -15.87
C PRO A 148 -18.20 0.33 -15.85
N ASP A 149 -17.44 0.65 -16.91
CA ASP A 149 -16.56 1.83 -17.03
C ASP A 149 -17.25 3.19 -16.85
N GLY A 150 -18.58 3.24 -16.74
CA GLY A 150 -19.36 4.47 -16.51
C GLY A 150 -19.95 4.66 -15.10
N ASP A 151 -19.86 3.67 -14.21
CA ASP A 151 -20.76 3.61 -13.04
C ASP A 151 -20.08 3.89 -11.68
N LEU A 152 -18.74 3.84 -11.63
CA LEU A 152 -18.00 4.10 -10.38
C LEU A 152 -18.04 5.57 -9.94
N ALA A 153 -18.29 6.50 -10.86
CA ALA A 153 -18.47 7.91 -10.54
C ALA A 153 -19.85 8.21 -9.92
N GLN A 154 -20.89 7.41 -10.22
CA GLN A 154 -22.24 7.62 -9.69
C GLN A 154 -22.51 6.84 -8.40
N ALA A 155 -21.86 5.69 -8.18
CA ALA A 155 -21.98 4.96 -6.92
C ALA A 155 -21.35 5.69 -5.70
N GLN A 156 -20.63 6.80 -5.91
CA GLN A 156 -19.91 7.56 -4.88
C GLN A 156 -20.65 8.80 -4.36
N TYR A 157 -21.78 9.20 -4.96
CA TYR A 157 -22.62 10.30 -4.48
C TYR A 157 -24.08 9.85 -4.30
N GLY A 158 -24.28 8.79 -3.49
CA GLY A 158 -25.57 8.52 -2.88
C GLY A 158 -25.75 9.46 -1.68
N SER A 159 -26.57 10.48 -1.87
CA SER A 159 -27.03 11.44 -0.86
C SER A 159 -27.30 10.80 0.51
N ALA A 160 -26.61 11.30 1.53
CA ALA A 160 -27.07 11.30 2.91
C ALA A 160 -27.33 12.76 3.32
#